data_AF-A0A535ZXX1-F1
#
_entry.id   AF-A0A535ZXX1-F1
#
_cell.length_a   1.000
_cell.length_b   1.000
_cell.length_c   1.000
_cell.angle_alpha   90.00
_cell.angle_beta   90.00
_cell.angle_gamma   90.00
#
_symmetry.space_group_name_H-M   'P 1'
#
loop_
_entity.id
_entity.type
_entity.pdbx_description
1 polymer ?
#
loop_
_entity_poly.entity_id
_entity_poly.type
_entity_poly.pdbx_seq_one_letter_code
_entity_poly.pdbx_strand_id
1 'polypeptide(L)'
;MFFSSQYSIQNQWFDVLESGFIVVYAGKDGDTDQGLVIVQILDATQRRVGSSEVYRTPQRAGSVRIVSARGRVLLLQSIAGATFSFDVIARKMQSL
;
A
#
# COMPACT_ATOMS: atom_id res chain seq x y z
N MET A 1 -23.28 -3.95 -16.05
CA MET A 1 -22.07 -4.69 -15.66
C MET A 1 -21.59 -4.12 -14.34
N PHE A 2 -21.65 -4.89 -13.25
CA PHE A 2 -21.30 -4.43 -11.90
C PHE A 2 -19.84 -4.83 -11.62
N PHE A 3 -18.93 -3.87 -11.50
CA PHE A 3 -17.56 -4.15 -11.06
C PHE A 3 -17.53 -4.21 -9.54
N SER A 4 -17.54 -5.42 -8.97
CA SER A 4 -17.37 -5.65 -7.54
C SER A 4 -15.91 -5.40 -7.12
N SER A 5 -15.74 -4.60 -6.05
CA SER A 5 -14.51 -4.36 -5.28
C SER A 5 -13.23 -4.10 -6.10
N GLN A 6 -12.95 -2.83 -6.43
CA GLN A 6 -11.77 -2.45 -7.22
C GLN A 6 -10.42 -2.79 -6.57
N TYR A 7 -10.35 -3.08 -5.27
CA TYR A 7 -9.09 -3.44 -4.60
C TYR A 7 -9.27 -4.69 -3.73
N SER A 8 -8.21 -5.50 -3.64
CA SER A 8 -8.12 -6.62 -2.68
C SER A 8 -6.87 -6.45 -1.84
N ILE A 9 -7.07 -6.28 -0.54
CA ILE A 9 -5.99 -6.00 0.43
C ILE A 9 -5.50 -7.31 1.04
N GLN A 10 -4.18 -7.47 1.11
CA GLN A 10 -3.49 -8.62 1.72
C GLN A 10 -3.11 -8.33 3.16
N ASN A 11 -2.52 -7.17 3.42
CA ASN A 11 -2.19 -6.72 4.77
C ASN A 11 -2.03 -5.21 4.83
N GLN A 12 -1.72 -4.73 6.03
CA GLN A 12 -1.50 -3.33 6.30
C GLN A 12 -0.32 -3.13 7.25
N TRP A 13 0.24 -1.94 7.19
CA TRP A 13 1.15 -1.37 8.17
C TRP A 13 0.61 -0.01 8.59
N PHE A 14 0.94 0.43 9.80
CA PHE A 14 0.61 1.79 10.23
C PHE A 14 1.72 2.36 11.10
N ASP A 15 1.73 3.69 11.22
CA ASP A 15 2.55 4.43 12.16
C ASP A 15 1.83 5.68 12.65
N VAL A 16 2.32 6.21 13.77
CA VAL A 16 1.78 7.39 14.43
C VAL A 16 2.40 8.65 13.84
N LEU A 17 1.56 9.63 13.57
CA LEU A 17 1.92 11.01 13.25
C LEU A 17 1.49 11.91 14.42
N GLU A 18 2.02 13.13 14.49
CA GLU A 18 1.59 14.09 15.53
C GLU A 18 0.07 14.35 15.51
N SER A 19 -0.56 14.29 14.33
CA SER A 19 -1.98 14.58 14.13
C SER A 19 -2.88 13.33 14.06
N GLY A 20 -2.34 12.13 14.21
CA GLY A 20 -3.09 10.88 14.08
C GLY A 20 -2.25 9.72 13.57
N PHE A 21 -2.67 9.09 12.48
CA PHE A 21 -2.03 7.88 11.96
C PHE A 21 -1.84 7.95 10.45
N ILE A 22 -0.79 7.30 9.99
CA ILE A 22 -0.65 6.91 8.60
C ILE A 22 -0.82 5.40 8.48
N VAL A 23 -1.73 4.96 7.62
CA VAL A 23 -1.99 3.55 7.35
C VAL A 23 -1.65 3.27 5.89
N VAL A 24 -0.94 2.18 5.68
CA VAL A 24 -0.51 1.72 4.36
C VAL A 24 -1.06 0.32 4.15
N TYR A 25 -1.97 0.18 3.20
CA TYR A 25 -2.54 -1.10 2.80
C TYR A 25 -1.79 -1.61 1.58
N ALA A 26 -1.48 -2.91 1.52
CA ALA A 26 -0.86 -3.55 0.37
C ALA A 26 -1.77 -4.64 -0.19
N GLY A 27 -1.79 -4.75 -1.52
CA GLY A 27 -2.61 -5.75 -2.19
C GLY A 27 -2.55 -5.63 -3.71
N LYS A 28 -3.71 -5.74 -4.35
CA LYS A 28 -3.86 -5.65 -5.81
C LYS A 28 -5.04 -4.78 -6.24
N ASP A 29 -4.96 -4.34 -7.48
CA ASP A 29 -6.05 -3.73 -8.24
C ASP A 29 -7.13 -4.81 -8.58
N GLY A 30 -8.21 -4.37 -9.23
CA GLY A 30 -9.23 -5.26 -9.78
C GLY A 30 -8.62 -6.16 -10.86
N ASP A 31 -7.63 -5.62 -11.57
CA ASP A 31 -6.69 -6.35 -12.42
C ASP A 31 -5.74 -7.22 -11.57
N THR A 32 -5.76 -8.53 -11.76
CA THR A 32 -5.06 -9.50 -10.91
C THR A 32 -3.54 -9.34 -10.91
N ASP A 33 -2.98 -8.79 -11.98
CA ASP A 33 -1.53 -8.73 -12.19
C ASP A 33 -0.93 -7.43 -11.66
N GLN A 34 -1.76 -6.43 -11.33
CA GLN A 34 -1.30 -5.15 -10.84
C GLN A 34 -1.31 -5.10 -9.30
N GLY A 35 -0.12 -5.21 -8.72
CA GLY A 35 0.10 -4.91 -7.30
C GLY A 35 -0.06 -3.41 -7.01
N LEU A 36 -0.48 -3.08 -5.80
CA LEU A 36 -0.59 -1.70 -5.35
C LEU A 36 -0.39 -1.54 -3.84
N VAL A 37 -0.15 -0.29 -3.46
CA VAL A 37 -0.19 0.23 -2.11
C VAL A 37 -1.20 1.38 -2.04
N ILE A 38 -2.02 1.40 -0.99
CA ILE A 38 -2.93 2.51 -0.69
C ILE A 38 -2.45 3.18 0.59
N VAL A 39 -2.24 4.49 0.55
CA VAL A 39 -1.89 5.29 1.72
C VAL A 39 -3.11 6.07 2.18
N GLN A 40 -3.36 6.03 3.49
CA GLN A 40 -4.46 6.71 4.12
C GLN A 40 -3.98 7.43 5.38
N ILE A 41 -4.37 8.70 5.53
CA ILE A 41 -4.18 9.45 6.76
C ILE A 41 -5.45 9.36 7.58
N LEU A 42 -5.30 9.07 8.88
CA LEU A 42 -6.37 9.09 9.86
C LEU A 42 -6.09 10.16 10.91
N ASP A 43 -7.13 10.81 11.42
CA ASP A 43 -7.03 11.66 12.60
C ASP A 43 -6.90 10.82 13.89
N ALA A 44 -6.76 11.51 15.03
CA ALA A 44 -6.69 10.86 16.35
C ALA A 44 -7.94 10.03 16.72
N THR A 45 -9.08 10.29 16.07
CA THR A 45 -10.33 9.51 16.21
C THR A 45 -10.45 8.39 15.17
N GLN A 46 -9.37 8.10 14.45
CA GLN A 46 -9.28 7.10 13.38
C GLN A 46 -10.20 7.37 12.17
N ARG A 47 -10.66 8.62 11.99
CA ARG A 47 -11.40 9.00 10.79
C ARG A 47 -10.45 9.38 9.67
N ARG A 48 -10.77 8.96 8.44
CA ARG A 48 -9.98 9.30 7.26
C ARG A 48 -9.96 10.82 7.05
N VAL A 49 -8.75 11.36 6.94
CA VAL A 49 -8.51 12.75 6.55
C VAL A 49 -8.14 12.77 5.08
N GLY A 50 -8.92 13.48 4.26
CA GLY A 50 -8.70 13.59 2.82
C GLY A 50 -8.98 12.30 2.04
N SER A 51 -8.42 12.23 0.84
CA SER A 51 -8.51 11.08 -0.07
C SER A 51 -7.37 10.10 0.15
N SER A 52 -7.63 8.81 -0.08
CA SER A 52 -6.57 7.81 -0.12
C SER A 52 -5.73 7.96 -1.39
N GLU A 53 -4.42 7.78 -1.25
CA GLU A 53 -3.45 7.85 -2.35
C GLU A 53 -3.09 6.43 -2.81
N VAL A 54 -3.08 6.16 -4.12
CA VAL A 54 -2.82 4.81 -4.67
C VAL A 54 -1.53 4.80 -5.47
N TYR A 55 -0.62 3.89 -5.13
CA TYR A 55 0.67 3.69 -5.79
C TYR A 55 0.74 2.27 -6.35
N ARG A 56 0.78 2.17 -7.67
CA ARG A 56 0.94 0.88 -8.36
C ARG A 56 2.40 0.44 -8.38
N THR A 57 2.63 -0.86 -8.28
CA THR A 57 3.97 -1.42 -8.48
C THR A 57 4.44 -1.16 -9.93
N PRO A 58 5.71 -0.80 -10.17
CA PRO A 58 6.23 -0.58 -11.52
C PRO A 58 6.16 -1.82 -12.40
N GLN A 59 6.32 -3.01 -11.79
CA GLN A 59 6.15 -4.28 -12.45
C GLN A 59 4.79 -4.90 -12.07
N ARG A 60 4.09 -5.43 -13.08
CA ARG A 60 2.83 -6.17 -12.94
C ARG A 60 3.11 -7.63 -12.57
N ALA A 61 3.47 -7.85 -11.31
CA ALA A 61 3.87 -9.14 -10.77
C ALA A 61 2.83 -9.73 -9.80
N GLY A 62 1.57 -9.29 -9.91
CA GLY A 62 0.45 -9.69 -9.06
C GLY A 62 0.36 -8.95 -7.74
N SER A 63 -0.55 -9.42 -6.89
CA SER A 63 -0.80 -8.88 -5.54
C SER A 63 0.47 -8.83 -4.71
N VAL A 64 0.66 -7.73 -3.99
CA VAL A 64 1.78 -7.53 -3.06
C VAL A 64 1.32 -7.58 -1.61
N ARG A 65 2.22 -8.01 -0.74
CA ARG A 65 2.10 -7.89 0.72
C ARG A 65 3.33 -7.22 1.30
N ILE A 66 3.15 -6.51 2.41
CA ILE A 66 4.27 -5.97 3.19
C ILE A 66 4.92 -7.13 3.96
N VAL A 67 6.21 -7.35 3.77
CA VAL A 67 6.97 -8.44 4.42
C VAL A 67 7.94 -7.96 5.48
N SER A 68 8.35 -6.68 5.44
CA SER A 68 9.10 -6.06 6.52
C SER A 68 8.99 -4.53 6.47
N ALA A 69 9.34 -3.87 7.57
CA ALA A 69 9.47 -2.43 7.66
C ALA A 69 10.81 -2.07 8.32
N ARG A 70 11.54 -1.11 7.75
CA ARG A 70 12.72 -0.49 8.36
C ARG A 70 12.44 1.00 8.50
N GLY A 71 12.06 1.43 9.68
CA GLY A 71 11.46 2.75 9.88
C GLY A 71 10.19 2.88 9.03
N ARG A 72 10.15 3.91 8.17
CA ARG A 72 9.02 4.19 7.27
C ARG A 72 9.27 3.76 5.81
N VAL A 73 10.19 2.83 5.61
CA VAL A 73 10.41 2.17 4.32
C VAL A 73 9.91 0.73 4.42
N LEU A 74 8.92 0.41 3.60
CA LEU A 74 8.27 -0.91 3.58
C LEU A 74 8.89 -1.77 2.47
N LEU A 75 9.25 -3.00 2.82
CA LEU A 75 9.58 -4.02 1.84
C LEU A 75 8.32 -4.78 1.48
N LEU A 76 8.01 -4.83 0.20
CA LEU A 76 6.87 -5.52 -0.38
C LEU A 76 7.37 -6.71 -1.20
N GLN A 77 6.59 -7.79 -1.20
CA GLN A 77 6.83 -8.94 -2.07
C GLN A 77 5.53 -9.28 -2.81
N SER A 78 5.63 -9.50 -4.12
CA SER A 78 4.51 -9.96 -4.93
C SER A 78 4.33 -11.48 -4.88
N ILE A 79 3.16 -11.96 -5.30
CA ILE A 79 2.88 -13.39 -5.43
C ILE A 79 3.83 -14.10 -6.41
N ALA A 80 4.32 -13.40 -7.44
CA ALA A 80 5.31 -13.91 -8.38
C ALA A 80 6.77 -13.79 -7.87
N GLY A 81 6.97 -13.29 -6.64
CA GLY A 81 8.29 -13.19 -6.00
C GLY A 81 9.05 -11.88 -6.25
N ALA A 82 8.51 -10.95 -7.04
CA ALA A 82 9.14 -9.64 -7.26
C ALA A 82 9.12 -8.80 -5.97
N THR A 83 10.18 -8.04 -5.73
CA THR A 83 10.35 -7.22 -4.52
C THR A 83 10.31 -5.74 -4.83
N PHE A 84 9.67 -4.97 -3.96
CA PHE A 84 9.57 -3.52 -4.07
C PHE A 84 9.85 -2.86 -2.73
N SER A 85 10.39 -1.65 -2.76
CA SER A 85 10.40 -0.77 -1.60
C SER A 85 9.39 0.35 -1.78
N PHE A 86 8.67 0.67 -0.71
CA PHE A 86 7.82 1.85 -0.63
C PHE A 86 8.28 2.76 0.49
N ASP A 87 8.78 3.95 0.14
CA ASP A 87 9.04 5.02 1.08
C ASP A 87 7.72 5.73 1.38
N VAL A 88 7.25 5.58 2.62
CA VAL A 88 5.95 6.09 3.05
C VAL A 88 5.96 7.62 3.08
N ILE A 89 7.07 8.27 3.47
CA ILE A 89 7.11 9.73 3.58
C ILE A 89 7.29 10.37 2.21
N ALA A 90 8.21 9.86 1.40
CA ALA A 90 8.46 10.37 0.06
C ALA A 90 7.40 9.93 -0.96
N ARG A 91 6.45 9.09 -0.56
CA ARG A 91 5.38 8.57 -1.43
C ARG A 91 5.92 7.90 -2.70
N LYS A 92 6.98 7.10 -2.54
CA LYS A 92 7.75 6.59 -3.67
C LYS A 92 7.81 5.07 -3.67
N MET A 93 7.34 4.49 -4.77
CA MET A 93 7.42 3.06 -5.06
C MET A 93 8.63 2.78 -5.97
N GLN A 94 9.43 1.77 -5.64
CA GLN A 94 10.59 1.35 -6.44
C GLN A 94 10.68 -0.17 -6.50
N SER A 95 11.10 -0.71 -7.64
CA SER A 95 11.53 -2.11 -7.73
C SER A 95 12.91 -2.26 -7.09
N LEU A 96 13.17 -3.43 -6.50
CA LEU A 96 14.48 -3.84 -6.01
C LEU A 96 15.11 -4.88 -6.93
#